data_AF-A0A959BHU1-F1
#
_entry.id   AF-A0A959BHU1-F1
#
_cell.length_a   1.000
_cell.length_b   1.000
_cell.length_c   1.000
_cell.angle_alpha   90.00
_cell.angle_beta   90.00
_cell.angle_gamma   90.00
#
_symmetry.space_group_name_H-M   'P 1'
#
loop_
_entity.id
_entity.type
_entity.pdbx_description
1 polymer ?
#
loop_
_entity_poly.entity_id
_entity_poly.type
_entity_poly.pdbx_seq_one_letter_code
_entity_poly.pdbx_strand_id
1 'polypeptide(L)'
;LGNKEKLLAVLDNPALPLHNNGMELGARRVVRKRDISLHSWSKTGTKVRDAFMSIVETAAKLGVNAMDYIADRITQKYLMPHLATLVRQAYA
;
A
#
# COMPACT_ATOMS: atom_id res chain seq x y z
N LEU A 1 5.93 -18.04 -25.82
CA LEU A 1 6.03 -17.06 -24.71
C LEU A 1 4.64 -16.84 -24.11
N GLY A 2 4.36 -17.38 -22.93
CA GLY A 2 3.00 -17.37 -22.35
C GLY A 2 2.49 -16.02 -21.81
N ASN A 3 3.32 -14.98 -21.77
CA ASN A 3 2.98 -13.66 -21.22
C ASN A 3 3.23 -12.50 -22.20
N LYS A 4 3.32 -12.78 -23.51
CA LYS A 4 3.67 -11.79 -24.53
C LYS A 4 2.76 -10.56 -24.51
N GLU A 5 1.44 -10.76 -24.40
CA GLU A 5 0.45 -9.67 -24.39
C GLU A 5 0.67 -8.69 -23.23
N LYS A 6 0.92 -9.20 -22.01
CA LYS A 6 1.14 -8.35 -20.83
C LYS A 6 2.45 -7.56 -20.91
N LEU A 7 3.50 -8.17 -21.45
CA LEU A 7 4.82 -7.52 -21.60
C LEU A 7 4.82 -6.43 -22.68
N LEU A 8 3.91 -6.54 -23.66
CA LEU A 8 3.80 -5.58 -24.77
C LEU A 8 2.69 -4.55 -24.58
N ALA A 9 1.94 -4.59 -23.48
CA ALA A 9 0.87 -3.63 -23.17
C ALA A 9 1.36 -2.16 -23.13
N VAL A 10 2.66 -1.94 -22.90
CA VAL A 10 3.29 -0.61 -22.96
C VAL A 10 3.28 -0.01 -24.38
N LEU A 11 3.20 -0.84 -25.43
CA LEU A 11 3.11 -0.36 -26.81
C LEU A 11 1.76 0.34 -27.07
N ASP A 12 0.69 -0.16 -26.45
CA ASP A 12 -0.64 0.43 -26.54
C ASP A 12 -0.82 1.58 -25.53
N ASN A 13 -0.16 1.50 -24.37
CA ASN A 13 -0.18 2.54 -23.34
C ASN A 13 1.24 2.84 -22.80
N PRO A 14 1.92 3.86 -23.38
CA PRO A 14 3.28 4.22 -22.98
C PRO A 14 3.43 4.70 -21.53
N ALA A 15 2.34 5.04 -20.85
CA ALA A 15 2.36 5.42 -19.43
C ALA A 15 2.62 4.22 -18.50
N LEU A 16 2.44 2.98 -18.99
CA LEU A 16 2.73 1.79 -18.21
C LEU A 16 4.24 1.56 -18.11
N PRO A 17 4.78 1.27 -16.91
CA PRO A 17 6.17 0.92 -16.77
C PRO A 17 6.45 -0.47 -17.39
N LEU A 18 7.57 -0.61 -18.10
CA LEU A 18 8.04 -1.89 -18.64
C LEU A 18 8.47 -2.87 -17.52
N HIS A 19 8.67 -2.37 -16.30
CA HIS A 19 9.07 -3.13 -15.13
C HIS A 19 7.97 -3.14 -14.05
N ASN A 20 7.98 -4.15 -13.18
CA ASN A 20 7.06 -4.30 -12.07
C ASN A 20 7.60 -3.76 -10.72
N ASN A 21 8.71 -3.02 -10.73
CA ASN A 21 9.44 -2.58 -9.53
C ASN A 21 8.54 -2.00 -8.42
N GLY A 22 7.56 -1.16 -8.79
CA GLY A 22 6.63 -0.57 -7.80
C GLY A 22 5.79 -1.62 -7.06
N MET A 23 5.36 -2.67 -7.77
CA MET A 23 4.62 -3.79 -7.17
C MET A 23 5.53 -4.65 -6.31
N GLU A 24 6.76 -4.92 -6.75
CA GLU A 24 7.74 -5.72 -6.00
C GLU A 24 8.16 -5.02 -4.71
N LEU A 25 8.38 -3.70 -4.73
CA LEU A 25 8.72 -2.90 -3.56
C LEU A 25 7.59 -2.95 -2.50
N GLY A 26 6.33 -2.86 -2.93
CA GLY A 26 5.18 -3.02 -2.03
C GLY A 26 5.13 -4.41 -1.39
N ALA A 27 5.28 -5.47 -2.20
CA ALA A 27 5.33 -6.85 -1.69
C ALA A 27 6.50 -7.09 -0.73
N ARG A 28 7.67 -6.51 -1.03
CA ARG A 28 8.89 -6.62 -0.21
C ARG A 28 8.67 -6.10 1.20
N ARG A 29 7.85 -5.06 1.38
CA ARG A 29 7.57 -4.47 2.69
C ARG A 29 6.93 -5.49 3.64
N VAL A 30 5.99 -6.29 3.16
CA VAL A 30 5.33 -7.35 3.92
C VAL A 30 6.31 -8.46 4.27
N VAL A 31 7.16 -8.87 3.31
CA VAL A 31 8.19 -9.90 3.53
C VAL A 31 9.20 -9.45 4.59
N ARG A 32 9.67 -8.21 4.54
CA ARG A 32 10.58 -7.64 5.55
C ARG A 32 9.93 -7.52 6.92
N LYS A 33 8.64 -7.17 6.99
CA LYS A 33 7.93 -7.14 8.27
C LYS A 33 7.82 -8.53 8.89
N ARG A 34 7.57 -9.55 8.08
CA ARG A 34 7.55 -10.96 8.52
C ARG A 34 8.94 -11.45 8.96
N ASP A 35 9.98 -11.02 8.28
CA ASP A 35 11.37 -11.34 8.66
C ASP A 35 11.71 -10.79 10.06
N ILE A 36 11.34 -9.53 10.33
CA ILE A 36 11.63 -8.87 11.62
C ILE A 36 10.70 -9.33 12.75
N SER A 37 9.41 -9.54 12.46
CA SER A 37 8.37 -9.76 13.49
C SER A 37 7.78 -11.18 13.47
N LEU A 38 8.38 -12.09 12.69
CA LEU A 38 7.88 -13.45 12.45
C LEU A 38 6.43 -13.48 11.94
N HIS A 39 5.74 -14.58 12.17
CA HIS A 39 4.37 -14.81 11.74
C HIS A 39 3.37 -14.36 12.81
N SER A 40 2.16 -14.01 12.37
CA SER A 40 1.04 -13.76 13.28
C SER A 40 0.52 -15.07 13.88
N TRP A 41 0.24 -15.09 15.18
CA TRP A 41 -0.26 -16.26 15.90
C TRP A 41 -1.78 -16.45 15.82
N SER A 42 -2.52 -15.44 15.40
CA SER A 42 -3.98 -15.47 15.32
C SER A 42 -4.50 -14.79 14.06
N LYS A 43 -5.67 -15.20 13.58
CA LYS A 43 -6.36 -14.57 12.45
C LYS A 43 -6.60 -13.08 12.69
N THR A 44 -6.92 -12.70 13.92
CA THR A 44 -7.09 -11.29 14.33
C THR A 44 -5.77 -10.53 14.21
N GLY A 45 -4.66 -11.12 14.68
CA GLY A 45 -3.33 -10.51 14.53
C GLY A 45 -2.91 -10.35 13.06
N THR A 46 -3.26 -11.31 12.19
CA THR A 46 -3.05 -11.18 10.75
C THR A 46 -3.83 -9.99 10.18
N LYS A 47 -5.13 -9.88 10.48
CA LYS A 47 -5.98 -8.77 10.02
C LYS A 47 -5.46 -7.41 10.48
N VAL A 48 -5.07 -7.32 11.75
CA VAL A 48 -4.50 -6.09 12.33
C VAL A 48 -3.21 -5.71 11.59
N ARG A 49 -2.27 -6.66 11.45
CA ARG A 49 -1.02 -6.41 10.72
C ARG A 49 -1.30 -5.91 9.30
N ASP A 50 -2.17 -6.59 8.56
CA ASP A 50 -2.44 -6.28 7.16
C ASP A 50 -3.13 -4.90 7.01
N ALA A 51 -4.04 -4.55 7.92
CA ALA A 51 -4.67 -3.23 7.96
C ALA A 51 -3.66 -2.12 8.25
N PHE A 52 -2.82 -2.27 9.28
CA PHE A 52 -1.81 -1.27 9.63
C PHE A 52 -0.74 -1.13 8.53
N MET A 53 -0.27 -2.25 7.95
CA MET A 53 0.68 -2.21 6.84
C MET A 53 0.12 -1.44 5.65
N SER A 54 -1.16 -1.67 5.31
CA SER A 54 -1.86 -0.95 4.24
C SER A 54 -1.96 0.55 4.54
N ILE A 55 -2.42 0.92 5.74
CA ILE A 55 -2.53 2.33 6.15
C ILE A 55 -1.19 3.04 6.05
N VAL A 56 -0.12 2.46 6.60
CA VAL A 56 1.19 3.11 6.62
C VAL A 56 1.76 3.23 5.20
N GLU A 57 1.57 2.23 4.34
CA GLU A 57 2.07 2.29 2.96
C GLU A 57 1.28 3.29 2.11
N THR A 58 -0.05 3.32 2.23
CA THR A 58 -0.89 4.29 1.54
C THR A 58 -0.59 5.71 2.01
N ALA A 59 -0.43 5.93 3.32
CA ALA A 59 -0.05 7.22 3.86
C ALA A 59 1.32 7.68 3.33
N ALA A 60 2.31 6.78 3.28
CA ALA A 60 3.63 7.09 2.72
C ALA A 60 3.56 7.48 1.23
N LYS A 61 2.76 6.77 0.42
CA LYS A 61 2.55 7.08 -1.01
C LYS A 61 1.88 8.44 -1.24
N LEU A 62 1.05 8.88 -0.29
CA LEU A 62 0.33 10.15 -0.35
C LEU A 62 1.06 11.31 0.36
N GLY A 63 2.24 11.08 0.94
CA GLY A 63 2.96 12.10 1.71
C GLY A 63 2.29 12.46 3.05
N VAL A 64 1.43 11.58 3.58
CA VAL A 64 0.73 11.77 4.86
C VAL A 64 1.51 11.09 5.98
N ASN A 65 1.67 11.77 7.12
CA ASN A 65 2.24 11.14 8.31
C ASN A 65 1.28 10.07 8.85
N ALA A 66 1.73 8.81 8.84
CA ALA A 66 0.90 7.68 9.26
C ALA A 66 0.56 7.71 10.76
N MET A 67 1.46 8.20 11.61
CA MET A 67 1.23 8.25 13.06
C MET A 67 0.19 9.31 13.40
N ASP A 68 0.27 10.49 12.78
CA ASP A 68 -0.72 11.56 12.94
C ASP A 68 -2.10 11.10 12.45
N TYR A 69 -2.14 10.41 11.30
CA TYR A 69 -3.38 9.83 10.78
C TYR A 69 -3.99 8.79 11.74
N ILE A 70 -3.18 7.88 12.27
CA ILE A 70 -3.65 6.87 13.23
C ILE A 70 -4.14 7.54 14.52
N ALA A 71 -3.41 8.53 15.03
CA ALA A 71 -3.80 9.28 16.23
C ALA A 71 -5.13 10.03 16.03
N ASP A 72 -5.33 10.68 14.88
CA ASP A 72 -6.58 11.35 14.53
C ASP A 72 -7.77 10.38 14.50
N ARG A 73 -7.58 9.16 13.99
CA ARG A 73 -8.62 8.11 13.95
C ARG A 73 -8.91 7.51 15.33
N ILE A 74 -7.88 7.28 16.15
CA ILE A 74 -8.05 6.75 17.52
C ILE A 74 -8.73 7.79 18.42
N THR A 75 -8.35 9.07 18.28
CA THR A 75 -8.94 10.17 19.06
C THR A 75 -10.30 10.63 18.54
N GLN A 76 -10.79 10.03 17.44
CA GLN A 76 -12.07 10.36 16.81
C GLN A 76 -12.23 11.85 16.44
N LYS A 77 -11.11 12.54 16.21
CA LYS A 77 -11.12 13.95 15.81
C LYS A 77 -11.53 14.12 14.34
N TYR A 78 -11.15 13.15 13.50
CA TYR A 78 -11.47 13.11 12.07
C TYR A 78 -11.11 14.39 11.31
N LEU A 79 -10.07 15.11 11.75
CA LEU A 79 -9.60 16.35 11.11
C LEU A 79 -8.87 16.06 9.80
N MET A 80 -8.24 14.89 9.71
CA MET A 80 -7.54 14.48 8.50
C MET A 80 -8.50 13.81 7.52
N PRO A 81 -8.42 14.12 6.21
CA PRO A 81 -9.24 13.48 5.19
C PRO A 81 -8.99 11.97 5.15
N HIS A 82 -10.00 11.20 4.76
CA HIS A 82 -9.84 9.76 4.58
C HIS A 82 -8.80 9.46 3.51
N LEU A 83 -7.89 8.52 3.81
CA LEU A 83 -6.89 8.06 2.83
C LEU A 83 -7.54 7.63 1.52
N ALA A 84 -8.72 7.01 1.56
CA ALA A 84 -9.47 6.63 0.35
C ALA A 84 -9.84 7.84 -0.53
N THR A 85 -10.18 8.98 0.06
CA THR A 85 -10.46 10.21 -0.68
C THR A 85 -9.19 10.77 -1.30
N LEU A 86 -8.08 10.77 -0.55
CA LEU A 86 -6.79 11.20 -1.07
C LEU A 86 -6.28 10.31 -2.22
N VAL A 87 -6.45 8.98 -2.12
CA VAL A 87 -6.12 8.05 -3.21
C VAL A 87 -6.92 8.38 -4.47
N ARG A 88 -8.24 8.63 -4.34
CA ARG A 88 -9.06 9.03 -5.48
C ARG A 88 -8.60 10.36 -6.08
N GLN A 89 -8.13 11.31 -5.27
CA GLN A 89 -7.63 12.59 -5.79
C GLN A 89 -6.27 12.45 -6.49
N ALA A 90 -5.40 11.57 -5.98
CA ALA A 90 -4.04 11.41 -6.51
C ALA A 90 -3.96 10.55 -7.78
N TYR A 91 -4.92 9.64 -7.98
CA TYR A 91 -4.90 8.64 -9.06
C TYR A 91 -6.22 8.59 -9.86
N ALA A 92 -6.95 9.70 -9.93
CA ALA A 92 -8.08 9.88 -10.86
C ALA A 92 -7.60 10.28 -12.27
#